data_AF-A0A0L6J1N9-F1
#
_entry.id   AF-A0A0L6J1N9-F1
#
_cell.length_a   1.000
_cell.length_b   1.000
_cell.length_c   1.000
_cell.angle_alpha   90.00
_cell.angle_beta   90.00
_cell.angle_gamma   90.00
#
_symmetry.space_group_name_H-M   'P 1'
#
loop_
_entity.id
_entity.type
_entity.pdbx_description
1 polymer ?
#
loop_
_entity_poly.entity_id
_entity_poly.type
_entity_poly.pdbx_seq_one_letter_code
_entity_poly.pdbx_strand_id
1 'polypeptide(L)'
;MASIEELAGTLQGLAGPGIKRKELVAAVREKHPKASKKDIVRAAFYALTSAVDGDVERAQRLHDFALSERAPEDGEPPLPVTRRKKDRRRDAHRNHQKAH
;
A
#
# COMPACT_ATOMS: atom_id res chain seq x y z
N MET A 1 11.08 -10.82 -14.74
CA MET A 1 10.26 -10.75 -13.50
C MET A 1 8.81 -10.78 -13.95
N ALA A 2 7.93 -11.48 -13.25
CA ALA A 2 6.49 -11.46 -13.58
C ALA A 2 5.94 -10.03 -13.42
N SER A 3 4.98 -9.65 -14.26
CA SER A 3 4.37 -8.32 -14.17
C SER A 3 3.45 -8.23 -12.93
N ILE A 4 3.15 -7.00 -12.49
CA ILE A 4 2.24 -6.77 -11.35
C ILE A 4 0.84 -7.31 -11.68
N GLU A 5 0.40 -7.18 -12.93
CA GLU A 5 -0.88 -7.69 -13.45
C GLU A 5 -0.94 -9.22 -13.44
N GLU A 6 0.12 -9.90 -13.89
CA GLU A 6 0.19 -11.38 -13.86
C GLU A 6 0.14 -11.92 -12.42
N LEU A 7 0.87 -11.26 -11.51
CA LEU A 7 0.84 -11.59 -10.08
C LEU A 7 -0.55 -11.32 -9.48
N ALA A 8 -1.22 -10.24 -9.89
CA ALA A 8 -2.55 -9.88 -9.44
C ALA A 8 -3.61 -10.89 -9.88
N GLY A 9 -3.62 -11.29 -11.15
CA GLY A 9 -4.51 -12.34 -11.65
C GLY A 9 -4.27 -13.68 -10.95
N THR A 10 -3.00 -14.02 -10.68
CA THR A 10 -2.65 -15.23 -9.91
C THR A 10 -3.15 -15.15 -8.47
N LEU A 11 -3.01 -13.98 -7.82
CA LEU A 11 -3.52 -13.74 -6.46
C LEU A 11 -5.03 -13.84 -6.40
N GLN A 12 -5.76 -13.29 -7.37
CA GLN A 12 -7.23 -13.38 -7.44
C GLN A 12 -7.70 -14.83 -7.57
N GLY A 13 -7.04 -15.64 -8.40
CA GLY A 13 -7.38 -17.06 -8.56
C GLY A 13 -7.01 -17.95 -7.37
N LEU A 14 -6.06 -17.54 -6.54
CA LEU A 14 -5.62 -18.28 -5.34
C LEU A 14 -6.26 -17.78 -4.05
N ALA A 15 -6.79 -16.56 -4.02
CA ALA A 15 -7.41 -15.99 -2.83
C ALA A 15 -8.81 -16.60 -2.62
N GLY A 16 -9.01 -17.25 -1.48
CA GLY A 16 -10.28 -17.85 -1.10
C GLY A 16 -10.50 -17.84 0.42
N PRO A 17 -11.73 -18.04 0.90
CA PRO A 17 -12.04 -18.08 2.33
C PRO A 17 -11.20 -19.13 3.06
N GLY A 18 -10.61 -18.76 4.20
CA GLY A 18 -9.82 -19.68 5.03
C GLY A 18 -8.35 -19.84 4.63
N ILE A 19 -7.89 -19.29 3.50
CA ILE A 19 -6.48 -19.33 3.12
C ILE A 19 -5.66 -18.38 3.98
N LYS A 20 -4.59 -18.90 4.60
CA LYS A 20 -3.70 -18.08 5.42
C LYS A 20 -2.74 -17.31 4.52
N ARG A 21 -2.36 -16.10 4.97
CA ARG A 21 -1.39 -15.23 4.28
C ARG A 21 -0.10 -15.96 3.85
N LYS A 22 0.44 -16.82 4.71
CA LYS A 22 1.69 -17.54 4.42
C LYS A 22 1.52 -18.54 3.28
N GLU A 23 0.39 -19.25 3.26
CA GLU A 23 0.04 -20.21 2.22
C GLU A 23 -0.19 -19.51 0.88
N LEU A 24 -0.91 -18.37 0.88
CA LEU A 24 -1.11 -17.57 -0.32
C LEU A 24 0.21 -17.08 -0.93
N VAL A 25 1.13 -16.58 -0.10
CA VAL A 25 2.45 -16.13 -0.58
C VAL A 25 3.30 -17.30 -1.10
N ALA A 26 3.20 -18.48 -0.47
CA ALA A 26 3.90 -19.68 -0.94
C ALA A 26 3.36 -20.12 -2.31
N ALA A 27 2.04 -20.24 -2.45
CA ALA A 27 1.39 -20.64 -3.70
C ALA A 27 1.68 -19.67 -4.86
N VAL A 28 1.73 -18.36 -4.59
CA VAL A 28 2.15 -17.37 -5.61
C VAL A 28 3.61 -17.54 -6.01
N ARG A 29 4.50 -17.86 -5.06
CA ARG A 29 5.92 -18.10 -5.35
C ARG A 29 6.19 -19.42 -6.06
N GLU A 30 5.38 -20.44 -5.85
CA GLU A 30 5.45 -21.67 -6.64
C GLU A 30 5.20 -21.40 -8.12
N LYS A 31 4.20 -20.56 -8.42
CA LYS A 31 3.91 -20.12 -9.80
C LYS A 31 4.86 -19.05 -10.32
N HIS A 32 5.37 -18.19 -9.43
CA HIS A 32 6.25 -17.06 -9.76
C HIS A 32 7.52 -17.07 -8.87
N PRO A 33 8.50 -17.96 -9.14
CA PRO A 33 9.65 -18.16 -8.25
C PRO A 33 10.54 -16.91 -8.08
N LYS A 34 10.51 -16.02 -9.07
CA LYS A 34 11.29 -14.78 -9.08
C LYS A 34 10.56 -13.61 -8.40
N ALA A 35 9.31 -13.79 -7.96
CA ALA A 35 8.53 -12.73 -7.34
C ALA A 35 8.98 -12.47 -5.90
N SER A 36 9.39 -11.24 -5.62
CA SER A 36 9.72 -10.85 -4.26
C SER A 36 8.44 -10.70 -3.43
N LYS A 37 8.56 -10.73 -2.10
CA LYS A 37 7.42 -10.47 -1.20
C LYS A 37 6.82 -9.07 -1.46
N LYS A 38 7.64 -8.10 -1.86
CA LYS A 38 7.19 -6.73 -2.18
C LYS A 38 6.31 -6.73 -3.43
N ASP A 39 6.71 -7.48 -4.46
CA ASP A 39 5.96 -7.56 -5.72
C ASP A 39 4.60 -8.21 -5.49
N ILE A 40 4.54 -9.28 -4.69
CA ILE A 40 3.29 -9.95 -4.32
C ILE A 40 2.36 -9.02 -3.55
N VAL A 41 2.89 -8.28 -2.57
CA VAL A 41 2.07 -7.30 -1.81
C VAL A 41 1.58 -6.18 -2.73
N ARG A 42 2.43 -5.66 -3.61
CA ARG A 42 2.07 -4.62 -4.57
C ARG A 42 1.00 -5.10 -5.55
N ALA A 43 1.10 -6.34 -6.02
CA ALA A 43 0.11 -6.99 -6.86
C ALA A 43 -1.21 -7.26 -6.13
N ALA A 44 -1.19 -7.55 -4.83
CA ALA A 44 -2.42 -7.69 -4.03
C ALA A 44 -3.15 -6.35 -3.91
N PHE A 45 -2.42 -5.25 -3.68
CA PHE A 45 -3.02 -3.91 -3.68
C PHE A 45 -3.52 -3.51 -5.07
N TYR A 46 -2.74 -3.81 -6.11
CA TYR A 46 -3.17 -3.59 -7.49
C TYR A 46 -4.47 -4.34 -7.78
N ALA A 47 -4.55 -5.64 -7.44
CA ALA A 47 -5.76 -6.46 -7.60
C ALA A 47 -6.96 -5.88 -6.82
N LEU A 48 -6.73 -5.32 -5.63
CA LEU A 48 -7.78 -4.70 -4.82
C LEU A 48 -8.32 -3.41 -5.47
N THR A 49 -7.42 -2.57 -6.01
CA THR A 49 -7.82 -1.31 -6.65
C THR A 49 -8.31 -1.49 -8.07
N SER A 50 -7.77 -2.45 -8.81
CA SER A 50 -8.22 -2.79 -10.17
C SER A 50 -9.52 -3.58 -10.15
N ALA A 51 -9.86 -4.26 -9.05
CA ALA A 51 -11.21 -4.82 -8.85
C ALA A 51 -12.29 -3.75 -8.65
N VAL A 52 -11.91 -2.47 -8.49
CA VAL A 52 -12.84 -1.33 -8.56
C VAL A 52 -13.26 -1.04 -10.01
N ASP A 53 -12.58 -1.63 -11.00
CA ASP A 53 -12.90 -1.48 -12.42
C ASP A 53 -13.89 -2.58 -12.86
N GLY A 54 -15.12 -2.26 -13.27
CA GLY A 54 -15.33 -1.31 -14.36
C GLY A 54 -16.39 -0.24 -14.12
N ASP A 55 -16.63 0.18 -12.87
CA ASP A 55 -17.55 1.29 -12.58
C ASP A 55 -16.76 2.50 -12.06
N VAL A 56 -16.17 3.22 -13.01
CA VAL A 56 -15.44 4.48 -12.79
C VAL A 56 -16.34 5.51 -12.10
N GLU A 57 -17.64 5.51 -12.39
CA GLU A 57 -18.56 6.45 -11.75
C GLU A 57 -18.72 6.14 -10.26
N ARG A 58 -18.73 4.87 -9.87
CA ARG A 58 -18.76 4.48 -8.46
C ARG A 58 -17.49 4.89 -7.74
N ALA A 59 -16.33 4.71 -8.37
CA ALA A 59 -15.07 5.19 -7.83
C ALA A 59 -15.10 6.72 -7.64
N GLN A 60 -15.63 7.45 -8.62
CA GLN A 60 -15.78 8.91 -8.56
C GLN A 60 -16.74 9.35 -7.45
N ARG A 61 -17.92 8.74 -7.33
CA ARG A 61 -18.91 9.04 -6.27
C ARG A 61 -18.31 8.86 -4.87
N LEU A 62 -17.54 7.79 -4.65
CA LEU A 62 -16.87 7.55 -3.37
C LEU A 62 -15.74 8.54 -3.10
N HIS A 63 -15.06 9.00 -4.16
CA HIS A 63 -14.05 10.04 -4.06
C HIS A 63 -14.67 11.39 -3.67
N ASP A 64 -15.76 11.79 -4.34
CA ASP A 64 -16.45 13.06 -4.09
C ASP A 64 -17.04 13.10 -2.67
N PHE A 65 -17.64 12.00 -2.22
CA PHE A 65 -18.09 11.83 -0.83
C PHE A 65 -16.95 12.00 0.18
N ALA A 66 -15.79 11.39 -0.07
CA ALA A 66 -14.64 11.53 0.83
C ALA A 66 -14.11 12.97 0.88
N LEU A 67 -14.27 13.75 -0.18
CA LEU A 67 -13.92 15.17 -0.20
C LEU A 67 -14.93 16.02 0.57
N SER A 68 -16.23 15.73 0.48
CA SER A 68 -17.27 16.48 1.20
C SER A 68 -17.18 16.30 2.71
N GLU A 69 -16.93 15.07 3.19
CA GLU A 69 -16.77 14.79 4.63
C GLU A 69 -15.45 15.35 5.21
N ARG A 70 -14.46 15.59 4.34
CA ARG A 70 -13.15 16.15 4.75
C ARG A 70 -13.17 17.68 4.76
N ALA A 71 -14.09 18.32 4.04
CA ALA A 71 -14.30 19.74 4.21
C ALA A 71 -14.80 19.97 5.64
N PRO A 72 -14.17 20.83 6.45
CA PRO A 72 -14.74 21.19 7.73
C PRO A 72 -16.12 21.77 7.44
N GLU A 73 -17.18 21.25 8.09
CA GLU A 73 -18.40 22.05 8.23
C GLU A 73 -17.94 23.42 8.75
N ASP A 74 -18.42 24.50 8.15
CA ASP A 74 -18.08 25.88 8.50
C ASP A 74 -18.31 26.11 10.01
N GLY A 75 -17.31 25.79 10.84
CA GLY A 75 -17.48 25.75 12.29
C GLY A 75 -16.59 24.77 13.05
N GLU A 76 -16.09 23.68 12.44
CA GLU A 76 -15.24 22.73 13.18
C GLU A 76 -13.74 23.01 12.95
N PRO A 77 -12.99 23.42 13.99
CA PRO A 77 -11.57 23.72 13.83
C PRO A 77 -10.81 22.44 13.45
N PRO A 78 -9.94 22.49 12.43
CA PRO A 78 -9.22 21.31 11.98
C PRO A 78 -8.40 20.73 13.13
N LEU A 79 -8.57 19.43 13.41
CA LEU A 79 -7.71 18.71 14.35
C LEU A 79 -6.25 18.95 13.97
N PRO A 80 -5.37 19.31 14.93
CA PRO A 80 -3.99 19.63 14.63
C PRO A 80 -3.29 18.39 14.08
N VAL A 81 -3.10 18.35 12.76
CA VAL A 81 -2.21 17.39 12.11
C VAL A 81 -0.81 17.67 12.63
N THR A 82 -0.38 16.92 13.65
CA THR A 82 1.00 16.90 14.09
C THR A 82 1.82 16.36 12.92
N ARG A 83 2.35 17.25 12.08
CA ARG A 83 3.44 16.92 11.17
C ARG A 83 4.58 16.48 12.09
N ARG A 84 4.78 15.17 12.27
CA ARG A 84 6.05 14.66 12.78
C ARG A 84 7.09 15.04 11.73
N LYS A 85 7.67 16.23 11.92
CA LYS A 85 8.80 16.74 11.17
C LYS A 85 9.85 15.64 11.20
N LYS A 86 10.10 15.12 10.01
CA LYS A 86 11.38 14.54 9.60
C LYS A 86 12.46 15.57 9.92
N ASP A 87 12.92 15.62 11.17
CA ASP A 87 14.03 16.44 11.59
C ASP A 87 15.29 15.58 11.63
N ARG A 88 16.27 16.03 10.84
CA ARG A 88 17.71 15.73 10.89
C ARG A 88 18.16 14.28 10.67
N ARG A 89 18.32 13.96 9.39
CA ARG A 89 19.51 13.23 8.91
C ARG A 89 20.78 13.98 9.37
N ARG A 90 21.85 13.22 9.61
CA ARG A 90 23.27 13.64 9.76
C ARG A 90 23.59 14.40 11.04
N ASP A 91 24.02 13.68 12.09
CA ASP A 91 25.00 14.19 13.08
C ASP A 91 25.62 13.10 13.99
N ALA A 92 25.40 11.80 13.73
CA ALA A 92 25.96 10.70 14.55
C ALA A 92 27.23 10.02 13.96
N HIS A 93 27.91 10.65 12.99
CA HIS A 93 29.11 10.06 12.36
C HIS A 93 30.30 11.02 12.22
N ARG A 94 30.36 12.07 13.05
CA ARG A 94 31.49 13.02 13.06
C ARG A 94 32.15 13.22 14.42
N ASN A 95 31.99 12.29 15.37
CA ASN A 95 32.60 12.47 16.70
C ASN A 95 33.30 11.24 17.31
N HIS A 96 33.77 10.29 16.48
CA HIS A 96 34.68 9.22 16.94
C HIS A 96 36.07 9.26 16.28
N GLN A 97 36.39 10.32 15.54
CA GLN A 97 37.76 10.62 15.14
C GLN A 97 38.17 11.91 15.84
N LYS A 98 38.56 11.81 17.13
CA LYS A 98 39.48 12.69 17.87
C LYS A 98 39.46 12.30 19.35
N ALA A 99 40.17 11.23 19.66
CA ALA A 99 40.74 10.99 20.98
C ALA A 99 41.99 10.12 20.74
N HIS A 100 43.05 10.77 20.27
CA HIS A 100 44.43 10.40 20.54
C HIS A 100 44.92 11.33 21.64
#